data_AF-A0A7D9EQI3-F1
#
_entry.id   AF-A0A7D9EQI3-F1
#
_cell.length_a   1.000
_cell.length_b   1.000
_cell.length_c   1.000
_cell.angle_alpha   90.00
_cell.angle_beta   90.00
_cell.angle_gamma   90.00
#
_symmetry.space_group_name_H-M   'P 1'
#
loop_
_entity.id
_entity.type
_entity.pdbx_description
1 polymer ?
#
loop_
_entity_poly.entity_id
_entity_poly.type
_entity_poly.pdbx_seq_one_letter_code
_entity_poly.pdbx_strand_id
1 'polypeptide(L)'
;MIDDSVTPVVQKQRRIPVNLSDRAESKIQDLLDQDIIERVPDNQPRSWVSPPVIAPKPDSNDIRFCIDMRMANKAIQRPYTQIATMADVVNKFQGAERFTKLDLKEAYH
;
A
#
# COMPACT_ATOMS: atom_id res chain seq x y z
N MET A 1 2.39 0.26 16.44
CA MET A 1 1.58 -0.26 17.58
C MET A 1 0.11 -0.08 17.20
N ILE A 2 -0.75 -1.03 17.57
CA ILE A 2 -2.19 -0.98 17.28
C ILE A 2 -2.90 -0.52 18.55
N ASP A 3 -3.88 0.38 18.42
CA ASP A 3 -4.76 0.82 19.50
C ASP A 3 -5.94 -0.15 19.63
N ASP A 4 -5.92 -0.98 20.67
CA ASP A 4 -6.94 -2.01 20.93
C ASP A 4 -8.31 -1.43 21.34
N SER A 5 -8.39 -0.13 21.64
CA SER A 5 -9.67 0.53 21.92
C SER A 5 -10.50 0.78 20.66
N VAL A 6 -9.88 0.70 19.48
CA VAL A 6 -10.56 0.92 18.20
C VAL A 6 -11.21 -0.37 17.72
N THR A 7 -12.54 -0.35 17.59
CA THR A 7 -13.32 -1.49 17.09
C THR A 7 -12.90 -1.85 15.65
N PRO A 8 -12.54 -3.12 15.38
CA PRO A 8 -12.24 -3.60 14.04
C PRO A 8 -13.39 -3.43 13.06
N VAL A 9 -13.07 -3.07 11.82
CA VAL A 9 -14.07 -2.79 10.78
C VAL A 9 -13.88 -3.70 9.57
N VAL A 10 -14.96 -4.39 9.23
CA VAL A 10 -15.12 -5.14 7.98
C VAL A 10 -15.81 -4.24 6.97
N GLN A 11 -15.04 -3.64 6.08
CA GLN A 11 -15.57 -2.75 5.05
C GLN A 11 -16.17 -3.56 3.88
N LYS A 12 -17.31 -3.10 3.34
CA LYS A 12 -17.96 -3.73 2.18
C LYS A 12 -17.10 -3.65 0.92
N GLN A 13 -16.95 -4.78 0.22
CA GLN A 13 -16.25 -4.86 -1.05
C GLN A 13 -16.81 -3.88 -2.10
N ARG A 14 -15.90 -3.25 -2.85
CA ARG A 14 -16.25 -2.36 -3.96
C ARG A 14 -16.45 -3.17 -5.23
N ARG A 15 -17.37 -2.72 -6.09
CA ARG A 15 -17.57 -3.33 -7.40
C ARG A 15 -16.36 -3.06 -8.28
N ILE A 16 -15.83 -4.10 -8.90
CA ILE A 16 -14.78 -3.99 -9.90
C ILE A 16 -15.48 -3.83 -11.26
N PRO A 17 -15.14 -2.81 -12.06
CA PRO A 17 -15.64 -2.69 -13.43
C PRO A 17 -15.30 -3.94 -14.25
N VAL A 18 -16.25 -4.44 -15.04
CA VAL A 18 -16.10 -5.71 -15.78
C VAL A 18 -14.87 -5.72 -16.69
N ASN A 19 -14.57 -4.60 -17.33
CA ASN A 19 -13.40 -4.43 -18.19
C ASN A 19 -12.04 -4.49 -17.45
N LEU A 20 -12.05 -4.45 -16.11
CA LEU A 20 -10.87 -4.55 -15.27
C LEU A 20 -10.82 -5.86 -14.48
N SER A 21 -11.87 -6.70 -14.52
CA SER A 21 -11.96 -7.93 -13.73
C SER A 21 -10.83 -8.91 -14.04
N ASP A 22 -10.60 -9.24 -15.31
CA ASP A 22 -9.57 -10.19 -15.72
C ASP A 22 -8.16 -9.69 -15.36
N ARG A 23 -7.94 -8.38 -15.51
CA ARG A 23 -6.69 -7.72 -15.11
C ARG A 23 -6.49 -7.74 -13.60
N ALA A 24 -7.58 -7.58 -12.84
CA ALA A 24 -7.56 -7.65 -11.39
C ALA A 24 -7.20 -9.05 -10.91
N GLU A 25 -7.80 -10.08 -11.50
CA GLU A 25 -7.53 -11.48 -11.18
C GLU A 25 -6.08 -11.87 -11.52
N SER A 26 -5.60 -11.52 -12.72
CA SER A 26 -4.20 -11.74 -13.11
C SER A 26 -3.23 -11.08 -12.12
N LYS A 27 -3.48 -9.84 -11.72
CA LYS A 27 -2.60 -9.14 -10.78
C LYS A 27 -2.62 -9.75 -9.39
N ILE A 28 -3.76 -10.24 -8.92
CA ILE A 28 -3.85 -10.97 -7.64
C ILE A 28 -3.00 -12.25 -7.72
N GLN A 29 -3.07 -12.98 -8.84
CA GLN A 29 -2.26 -14.18 -9.03
C GLN A 29 -0.77 -13.84 -9.04
N ASP A 30 -0.35 -12.80 -9.76
CA ASP A 30 1.04 -12.35 -9.77
C ASP A 30 1.57 -12.00 -8.36
N LEU A 31 0.73 -11.39 -7.52
CA LEU A 31 1.08 -11.03 -6.14
C LEU A 31 1.15 -12.25 -5.22
N LEU A 32 0.32 -13.27 -5.45
CA LEU A 32 0.39 -14.56 -4.76
C LEU A 32 1.66 -15.31 -5.15
N ASP A 33 1.98 -15.35 -6.45
CA ASP A 33 3.16 -16.05 -6.98
C ASP A 33 4.48 -15.40 -6.51
N GLN A 34 4.47 -14.10 -6.26
CA GLN A 34 5.59 -13.35 -5.68
C GLN A 34 5.65 -13.42 -4.15
N ASP A 35 4.73 -14.13 -3.49
CA ASP A 35 4.63 -14.23 -2.04
C ASP A 35 4.45 -12.87 -1.33
N ILE A 36 3.86 -11.89 -2.02
CA ILE A 36 3.56 -10.55 -1.49
C ILE A 36 2.25 -10.57 -0.68
N ILE A 37 1.29 -11.41 -1.09
CA ILE A 37 0.02 -11.60 -0.41
C ILE A 37 -0.27 -13.08 -0.19
N GLU A 38 -1.11 -13.38 0.79
CA GLU A 38 -1.54 -14.74 1.10
C GLU A 38 -3.07 -14.83 1.19
N ARG A 39 -3.60 -16.05 1.03
CA ARG A 39 -5.02 -16.33 1.25
C ARG A 39 -5.27 -16.51 2.74
N VAL A 40 -6.21 -15.75 3.30
CA VAL A 40 -6.68 -15.94 4.68
C VAL A 40 -7.45 -17.26 4.77
N PRO A 41 -7.12 -18.18 5.71
CA PRO A 41 -7.83 -19.44 5.89
C PRO A 41 -9.33 -19.26 6.18
N ASP A 42 -10.17 -20.13 5.61
CA ASP A 42 -11.63 -20.04 5.74
C ASP A 42 -12.14 -20.26 7.17
N ASN A 43 -11.35 -20.91 8.02
CA ASN A 43 -11.68 -21.18 9.42
C ASN A 43 -11.31 -20.03 10.37
N GLN A 44 -10.76 -18.92 9.88
CA GLN A 44 -10.36 -17.79 10.71
C GLN A 44 -11.32 -16.59 10.58
N PRO A 45 -11.75 -15.97 11.69
CA PRO A 45 -12.58 -14.78 11.65
C PRO A 45 -11.79 -13.59 11.13
N ARG A 46 -12.40 -12.79 10.25
CA ARG A 46 -11.80 -11.57 9.67
C ARG A 46 -12.20 -10.35 10.49
N SER A 47 -11.31 -9.89 11.38
CA SER A 47 -11.57 -8.71 12.22
C SER A 47 -11.42 -7.41 11.43
N TRP A 48 -10.43 -7.32 10.54
CA TRP A 48 -10.18 -6.16 9.68
C TRP A 48 -10.31 -6.56 8.22
N VAL A 49 -11.15 -5.86 7.46
CA VAL A 49 -11.24 -6.05 6.00
C VAL A 49 -11.24 -4.68 5.34
N SER A 50 -10.24 -4.44 4.49
CA SER A 50 -10.09 -3.22 3.70
C SER A 50 -10.21 -3.57 2.21
N PRO A 51 -11.22 -3.05 1.49
CA PRO A 51 -11.42 -3.39 0.10
C PRO A 51 -10.33 -2.75 -0.78
N PRO A 52 -9.88 -3.45 -1.83
CA PRO A 52 -9.08 -2.82 -2.86
C PRO A 52 -9.92 -1.86 -3.71
N VAL A 53 -9.29 -0.79 -4.13
CA VAL A 53 -9.74 0.17 -5.14
C VAL A 53 -8.79 0.02 -6.32
N ILE A 54 -9.36 -0.35 -7.48
CA ILE A 54 -8.59 -0.61 -8.68
C ILE A 54 -8.61 0.62 -9.57
N ALA A 55 -7.43 1.09 -9.97
CA ALA A 55 -7.28 2.19 -10.90
C ALA A 55 -6.34 1.80 -12.05
N PRO A 56 -6.66 2.13 -13.32
CA PRO A 56 -5.74 1.91 -14.42
C PRO A 56 -4.48 2.78 -14.25
N LYS A 57 -3.32 2.22 -14.59
CA LYS A 57 -2.09 3.00 -14.71
C LYS A 57 -2.13 3.75 -16.06
N PRO A 58 -1.86 5.07 -16.10
CA PRO A 58 -1.74 5.79 -17.36
C PRO A 58 -0.69 5.14 -18.27
N ASP A 59 -0.95 5.16 -19.57
CA ASP A 59 -0.02 4.71 -20.63
C ASP A 59 0.47 3.26 -20.45
N SER A 60 -0.33 2.42 -19.79
CA SER A 60 0.01 1.05 -19.44
C SER A 60 -1.23 0.16 -19.39
N ASN A 61 -1.07 -1.12 -19.74
CA ASN A 61 -2.10 -2.13 -19.51
C ASN A 61 -2.11 -2.68 -18.06
N ASP A 62 -1.35 -2.06 -17.16
CA ASP A 62 -1.27 -2.43 -15.74
C ASP A 62 -2.30 -1.66 -14.90
N ILE A 63 -2.57 -2.16 -13.69
CA ILE A 63 -3.51 -1.59 -12.74
C ILE A 63 -2.85 -1.37 -11.37
N ARG A 64 -3.35 -0.39 -10.62
CA ARG A 64 -2.99 -0.15 -9.23
C ARG A 64 -4.02 -0.81 -8.33
N PHE A 65 -3.56 -1.68 -7.44
CA PHE A 65 -4.33 -2.18 -6.31
C PHE A 65 -4.13 -1.26 -5.11
N CYS A 66 -5.06 -0.33 -4.91
CA CYS A 66 -5.00 0.62 -3.78
C CYS A 66 -5.92 0.15 -2.65
N ILE A 67 -5.36 -0.27 -1.52
CA ILE A 67 -6.17 -0.72 -0.39
C ILE A 67 -6.78 0.49 0.35
N ASP A 68 -8.09 0.47 0.61
CA ASP A 68 -8.78 1.51 1.38
C ASP A 68 -8.48 1.36 2.90
N MET A 69 -7.30 1.83 3.29
CA MET A 69 -6.79 1.75 4.66
C MET A 69 -7.40 2.77 5.63
N ARG A 70 -8.39 3.58 5.22
CA ARG A 70 -8.92 4.67 6.06
C ARG A 70 -9.44 4.20 7.41
N MET A 71 -10.08 3.03 7.47
CA MET A 71 -10.59 2.48 8.73
C MET A 71 -9.49 1.81 9.55
N ALA A 72 -8.64 0.99 8.93
CA ALA A 72 -7.51 0.35 9.61
C ALA A 72 -6.53 1.38 10.20
N ASN A 73 -6.25 2.46 9.46
CA ASN A 73 -5.35 3.53 9.89
C ASN A 73 -5.80 4.27 11.15
N LYS A 74 -7.08 4.18 11.55
CA LYS A 74 -7.54 4.76 12.83
C LYS A 74 -7.01 3.99 14.03
N ALA A 75 -6.76 2.69 13.88
CA ALA A 75 -6.18 1.84 14.92
C ALA A 75 -4.65 1.87 14.91
N ILE A 76 -4.00 2.40 13.86
CA ILE A 76 -2.54 2.45 13.78
C ILE A 76 -2.04 3.67 14.56
N GLN A 77 -1.35 3.43 15.67
CA GLN A 77 -0.62 4.46 16.38
C GLN A 77 0.64 4.83 15.60
N ARG A 78 0.73 6.08 15.16
CA ARG A 78 1.84 6.56 14.35
C ARG A 78 3.06 6.84 15.24
N PRO A 79 4.23 6.25 14.94
CA PRO A 79 5.45 6.65 15.60
C PRO A 79 5.76 8.12 15.25
N TYR A 80 6.28 8.85 16.23
CA TYR A 80 6.81 10.18 15.97
C TYR A 80 8.20 10.04 15.35
N THR A 81 8.30 10.32 14.05
CA THR A 81 9.57 10.39 13.33
C THR A 81 9.68 11.77 12.71
N GLN A 82 10.78 12.47 13.00
CA GLN A 82 11.07 13.75 12.35
C GLN A 82 11.63 13.48 10.96
N ILE A 83 10.91 13.96 9.94
CA ILE A 83 11.41 13.97 8.57
C ILE A 83 12.38 15.16 8.47
N ALA A 84 13.57 14.90 7.93
CA ALA A 84 14.55 15.95 7.68
C ALA A 84 13.94 17.05 6.81
N THR A 85 14.14 18.30 7.21
CA THR A 85 13.71 19.44 6.39
C THR A 85 14.60 19.56 5.16
N MET A 86 14.16 20.33 4.16
CA MET A 86 15.01 20.63 3.01
C MET A 86 16.32 21.31 3.43
N ALA A 87 16.28 22.18 4.45
CA ALA A 87 17.49 22.82 4.97
C ALA A 87 18.46 21.79 5.59
N ASP A 88 17.96 20.82 6.35
CA ASP A 88 18.78 19.74 6.92
C ASP A 88 19.45 18.90 5.83
N VAL A 89 18.72 18.63 4.75
CA VAL A 89 19.23 17.87 3.60
C VAL A 89 20.29 18.67 2.84
N VAL A 90 20.04 19.96 2.56
CA VAL A 90 21.01 20.82 1.84
C VAL A 90 22.29 21.01 2.65
N ASN A 91 22.18 21.22 3.96
CA ASN A 91 23.36 21.34 4.84
C ASN A 91 24.23 20.07 4.81
N LYS A 92 23.61 18.89 4.73
CA LYS A 92 24.35 17.61 4.58
C LYS A 92 25.12 17.48 3.27
N PHE A 93 24.76 18.25 2.25
CA PHE A 93 25.40 18.23 0.94
C PHE A 93 26.40 19.36 0.72
N GLN A 94 26.70 20.15 1.74
CA GLN A 94 27.69 21.23 1.61
C GLN A 94 29.05 20.68 1.16
N GLY A 95 29.57 21.22 0.06
CA GLY A 95 30.85 20.79 -0.52
C GLY A 95 30.76 19.55 -1.42
N ALA A 96 29.56 19.00 -1.65
CA ALA A 96 29.37 17.95 -2.64
C ALA A 96 29.48 18.51 -4.07
N GLU A 97 30.38 17.95 -4.88
CA GLU A 97 30.59 18.36 -6.27
C GLU A 97 29.75 17.53 -7.27
N ARG A 98 29.27 16.36 -6.85
CA ARG A 98 28.54 15.41 -7.69
C ARG A 98 27.39 14.79 -6.91
N PHE A 99 26.25 14.64 -7.58
CA PHE A 99 25.04 14.06 -7.03
C PHE A 99 24.61 12.85 -7.87
N THR A 100 24.01 11.87 -7.22
CA THR A 100 23.35 10.75 -7.89
C THR A 100 22.02 10.49 -7.22
N LYS A 101 20.99 10.26 -8.04
CA LYS A 101 19.64 9.94 -7.59
C LYS A 101 19.36 8.48 -7.89
N LEU A 102 18.99 7.73 -6.86
CA LEU A 102 18.53 6.36 -6.97
C LEU A 102 17.02 6.35 -6.76
N ASP A 103 16.30 5.71 -7.67
CA ASP A 103 14.87 5.45 -7.52
C ASP A 103 14.67 3.96 -7.27
N LEU A 104 14.24 3.61 -6.06
CA LEU A 104 14.01 2.23 -5.66
C LEU A 104 12.58 1.85 -6.07
N LYS A 105 12.45 1.29 -7.27
CA LYS A 105 11.17 0.78 -7.76
C LYS A 105 10.63 -0.28 -6.81
N GLU A 106 9.36 -0.15 -6.44
CA GLU A 106 8.63 -1.15 -5.62
C GLU A 106 9.25 -1.40 -4.23
N ALA A 107 10.00 -0.44 -3.66
CA ALA A 107 10.69 -0.60 -2.37
C ALA A 107 9.83 -0.87 -1.13
N TYR A 108 8.51 -0.75 -1.24
CA TYR A 108 7.56 -1.06 -0.17
C TYR A 108 6.95 -2.47 -0.32
N HIS A 109 7.33 -3.19 -1.37
CA HIS A 109 6.94 -4.56 -1.65
C HIS A 109 8.13 -5.50 -1.40
#